data_AF-A0A3D1ZI73-F1
#
_entry.id   AF-A0A3D1ZI73-F1
#
_cell.length_a   1.000
_cell.length_b   1.000
_cell.length_c   1.000
_cell.angle_alpha   90.00
_cell.angle_beta   90.00
_cell.angle_gamma   90.00
#
_symmetry.space_group_name_H-M   'P 1'
#
loop_
_entity.id
_entity.type
_entity.pdbx_description
1 polymer ?
#
loop_
_entity_poly.entity_id
_entity_poly.type
_entity_poly.pdbx_seq_one_letter_code
_entity_poly.pdbx_strand_id
1 'polypeptide(L)' 'MSELLKITIGPFTFTARTEGAAPKTCEAFLKLLPFRQKIIQARWSGESAWVSLGDFNMIDQYENHTS' A
#
# COMPACT_ATOMS: atom_id res chain seq x y z
N MET A 1 9.97 0.27 15.11
CA MET A 1 9.39 1.63 15.07
C MET A 1 8.37 1.65 13.95
N SER A 2 7.20 2.25 14.16
CA SER A 2 6.21 2.43 13.11
C SER A 2 6.49 3.73 12.36
N GLU A 3 6.41 3.69 11.04
CA GLU A 3 6.63 4.87 10.19
C GLU A 3 5.29 5.46 9.73
N LEU A 4 5.21 6.79 9.66
CA LEU A 4 4.04 7.49 9.14
C LEU A 4 4.25 7.83 7.67
N LEU A 5 3.25 7.49 6.86
CA LEU A 5 3.24 7.71 5.42
C LEU A 5 2.22 8.78 5.05
N LYS A 6 2.61 9.68 4.14
CA LYS A 6 1.70 10.61 3.51
C LYS A 6 1.20 10.01 2.19
N ILE A 7 -0.11 9.87 2.06
CA ILE A 7 -0.76 9.41 0.83
C ILE A 7 -1.53 10.60 0.23
N THR A 8 -1.30 10.89 -1.04
CA THR A 8 -1.99 11.98 -1.74
C THR A 8 -2.69 11.41 -2.97
N ILE A 9 -4.01 11.65 -3.08
CA ILE A 9 -4.85 11.16 -4.17
C ILE A 9 -5.75 12.32 -4.61
N GLY A 10 -5.48 12.89 -5.79
CA GLY A 10 -6.19 14.07 -6.27
C GLY A 10 -6.15 15.19 -5.22
N PRO A 11 -7.30 15.74 -4.78
CA PRO A 11 -7.35 16.79 -3.75
C PRO A 11 -7.22 16.26 -2.31
N PHE A 12 -7.22 14.95 -2.11
CA PHE A 12 -7.22 14.34 -0.78
C PHE A 12 -5.80 14.03 -0.30
N THR A 13 -5.55 14.22 0.99
CA THR A 13 -4.32 13.82 1.67
C THR A 13 -4.67 13.04 2.93
N PHE A 14 -4.03 11.90 3.10
CA PHE A 14 -4.20 11.00 4.24
C PHE A 14 -2.85 10.73 4.90
N THR A 15 -2.90 10.42 6.19
CA THR A 15 -1.76 9.91 6.94
C THR A 15 -2.04 8.46 7.29
N ALA A 16 -1.13 7.57 6.92
CA ALA A 16 -1.18 6.15 7.25
C ALA A 16 0.01 5.78 8.15
N ARG A 17 -0.11 4.66 8.87
CA ARG A 17 0.97 4.08 9.67
C ARG A 17 1.29 2.69 9.12
N THR A 18 2.57 2.33 9.09
CA THR A 18 2.99 0.96 8.73
C THR A 18 2.42 -0.07 9.71
N GLU A 19 2.09 -1.26 9.20
CA GLU A 19 1.53 -2.37 9.98
C GLU A 19 2.64 -3.22 10.60
N GLY A 20 2.66 -3.32 11.93
CA GLY A 20 3.70 -4.05 12.66
C GLY A 20 3.61 -5.57 12.47
N ALA A 21 2.43 -6.10 12.15
CA ALA A 21 2.22 -7.51 11.84
C ALA A 21 2.64 -7.91 10.41
N ALA A 22 3.05 -6.96 9.57
CA ALA A 22 3.50 -7.20 8.19
C ALA A 22 4.85 -6.50 7.89
N PRO A 23 5.94 -6.85 8.62
CA PRO A 23 7.19 -6.12 8.57
C PRO A 23 7.90 -6.20 7.21
N LYS A 24 7.90 -7.35 6.52
CA LYS A 24 8.58 -7.47 5.21
C LYS A 24 7.81 -6.73 4.13
N THR A 25 6.48 -6.78 4.19
CA THR A 25 5.59 -6.01 3.32
C THR A 25 5.85 -4.51 3.48
N CYS A 26 5.93 -4.03 4.72
CA CYS A 26 6.24 -2.63 5.00
C CYS A 26 7.63 -2.24 4.45
N GLU A 27 8.67 -3.04 4.74
CA GLU A 27 10.02 -2.79 4.26
C GLU A 27 10.09 -2.70 2.72
N ALA A 28 9.40 -3.61 2.02
CA ALA A 28 9.33 -3.59 0.57
C ALA A 28 8.71 -2.30 0.03
N PHE A 29 7.58 -1.85 0.60
CA PHE A 29 6.93 -0.61 0.20
C PHE A 29 7.76 0.63 0.53
N LEU A 30 8.41 0.67 1.69
CA LEU A 30 9.25 1.79 2.11
C LEU A 30 10.44 2.02 1.15
N LYS A 31 11.04 0.95 0.63
CA LYS A 31 12.10 1.01 -0.40
C LYS A 31 11.61 1.56 -1.74
N LEU A 32 10.31 1.54 -2.01
CA LEU A 32 9.70 2.01 -3.25
C LEU A 32 9.27 3.49 -3.19
N LEU A 33 9.42 4.15 -2.03
CA LEU A 33 9.00 5.53 -1.88
C LEU A 33 9.96 6.50 -2.60
N PRO A 34 9.43 7.55 -3.27
CA PRO A 34 8.00 7.86 -3.43
C PRO A 34 7.33 6.97 -4.49
N PHE A 35 6.28 6.24 -4.07
CA PHE A 35 5.51 5.39 -4.96
C PHE A 35 4.38 6.19 -5.62
N ARG A 36 4.35 6.23 -6.96
CA ARG A 36 3.37 7.01 -7.73
C ARG A 36 2.73 6.14 -8.78
N GLN A 37 1.41 5.93 -8.69
CA GLN A 37 0.64 5.12 -9.62
C GLN A 37 -0.75 5.72 -9.87
N LYS A 38 -1.49 5.15 -10.83
CA LYS A 38 -2.91 5.46 -11.07
C LYS A 38 -3.78 4.53 -10.21
N ILE A 39 -4.66 5.14 -9.41
CA ILE A 39 -5.62 4.42 -8.58
C ILE A 39 -6.87 4.03 -9.38
N ILE A 40 -7.41 2.85 -9.11
CA ILE A 40 -8.58 2.28 -9.76
C ILE A 40 -9.61 1.91 -8.69
N GLN A 41 -10.85 2.38 -8.83
CA GLN A 41 -11.94 1.99 -7.94
C GLN A 41 -12.27 0.50 -8.13
N ALA A 42 -12.35 -0.25 -7.03
CA ALA A 42 -12.74 -1.66 -7.08
C ALA A 42 -14.24 -1.79 -7.40
N ARG A 43 -14.61 -2.84 -8.15
CA ARG A 43 -16.01 -3.11 -8.51
C ARG A 43 -16.73 -4.06 -7.57
N TRP A 44 -15.99 -4.86 -6.81
CA TRP A 44 -16.55 -6.00 -6.07
C TRP A 44 -16.18 -6.04 -4.58
N SER A 45 -15.24 -5.19 -4.14
CA SER A 45 -14.74 -5.17 -2.75
C SER A 45 -15.34 -4.03 -1.91
N GLY A 46 -16.53 -3.54 -2.27
CA GLY A 46 -17.18 -2.42 -1.58
C GLY A 46 -16.39 -1.11 -1.69
N GLU A 47 -16.10 -0.49 -0.55
CA GLU A 47 -15.37 0.78 -0.42
C GLU A 47 -13.86 0.57 -0.53
N SER A 48 -13.40 0.15 -1.71
CA SER A 48 -11.99 -0.16 -1.96
C SER A 48 -11.50 0.40 -3.29
N ALA A 49 -10.21 0.72 -3.33
CA ALA A 49 -9.50 1.12 -4.52
C ALA A 49 -8.09 0.53 -4.49
N TRP A 50 -7.52 0.26 -5.67
CA TRP A 50 -6.22 -0.41 -5.80
C TRP A 50 -5.34 0.25 -6.84
N VAL A 51 -4.05 -0.06 -6.78
CA VAL A 51 -3.01 0.40 -7.70
C VAL A 51 -2.30 -0.82 -8.27
N SER A 52 -2.02 -0.81 -9.58
CA SER A 52 -1.25 -1.89 -10.18
C SER A 52 0.20 -1.82 -9.72
N LEU A 53 0.75 -2.94 -9.24
CA LEU A 53 2.15 -3.05 -8.82
C LEU A 53 3.11 -3.21 -10.01
N GLY A 54 2.62 -3.48 -11.22
CA GLY A 54 3.49 -3.66 -12.39
C GLY A 54 4.50 -4.78 -12.17
N ASP A 55 5.78 -4.51 -12.45
CA ASP A 55 6.88 -5.47 -12.30
C ASP A 55 7.47 -5.53 -10.86
N PHE A 56 6.86 -4.85 -9.88
CA PHE A 56 7.32 -4.88 -8.51
C PHE A 56 6.97 -6.21 -7.82
N ASN A 57 7.85 -7.20 -7.97
CA ASN A 57 7.77 -8.51 -7.30
C ASN A 57 8.68 -8.58 -6.06
N MET A 58 8.55 -7.64 -5.13
CA MET A 58 9.36 -7.61 -3.89
C MET A 58 8.70 -8.33 -2.69
N ILE A 59 7.48 -8.83 -2.86
CA ILE A 59 6.73 -9.52 -1.80
C ILE A 59 6.43 -10.93 -2.31
N ASP A 60 7.09 -11.92 -1.74
CA ASP A 60 7.04 -13.33 -2.15
C ASP A 60 6.34 -14.22 -1.11
N GLN A 61 5.82 -13.64 -0.02
CA GLN A 61 5.19 -14.36 1.08
C GLN A 61 3.91 -13.68 1.57
N TYR A 62 3.01 -14.48 2.14
CA TYR A 62 1.80 -13.98 2.80
C TYR A 62 2.13 -13.41 4.19
N GLU A 63 1.65 -12.18 4.47
CA GLU A 63 1.74 -11.52 5.77
C GLU A 63 0.41 -10.80 6.10
N ASN A 64 -0.11 -10.98 7.32
CA ASN A 64 -1.29 -10.27 7.85
C ASN A 64 -2.48 -10.15 6.88
N HIS A 65 -2.86 -11.25 6.22
CA HIS A 65 -3.90 -11.25 5.20
C HIS A 65 -5.31 -11.17 5.81
N THR A 66 -6.23 -10.51 5.10
CA THR A 66 -7.68 -10.47 5.40
C THR A 66 -8.48 -10.77 4.14
N SER A 67 -9.73 -11.21 4.32
CA SER A 67 -10.71 -11.50 3.27
C SER A 67 -11.57 -10.30 2.93
#